data_AF-G5A8A6-F1
#
_entry.id   AF-G5A8A6-F1
#
_cell.length_a   1.000
_cell.length_b   1.000
_cell.length_c   1.000
_cell.angle_alpha   90.00
_cell.angle_beta   90.00
_cell.angle_gamma   90.00
#
_symmetry.space_group_name_H-M   'P 1'
#
loop_
_entity.id
_entity.type
_entity.pdbx_description
1 polymer ?
#
loop_
_entity_poly.entity_id
_entity_poly.type
_entity_poly.pdbx_seq_one_letter_code
_entity_poly.pdbx_strand_id
1 'polypeptide(L)'
;MPATNFEVEGVTMFGSRPDDSFRYQISLQDEKVNIWLEDRSSKKQWQSGFLKKEDYVTAANVFVDATAADYVSCFQQSLDCSMDKTEESQRKLSTLKGGKLQLDMSIKLRLLQSARDVKY
;
A
#
# COMPACT_ATOMS: atom_id res chain seq x y z
N MET A 1 -20.99 -5.23 -14.42
CA MET A 1 -20.67 -5.39 -12.99
C MET A 1 -20.60 -4.01 -12.38
N PRO A 2 -21.21 -3.73 -11.21
CA PRO A 2 -21.12 -2.42 -10.61
C PRO A 2 -19.65 -2.15 -10.23
N ALA A 3 -19.12 -1.01 -10.66
CA ALA A 3 -17.80 -0.54 -10.25
C ALA A 3 -17.79 -0.50 -8.72
N THR A 4 -16.98 -1.38 -8.11
CA THR A 4 -16.87 -1.46 -6.66
C THR A 4 -16.03 -0.27 -6.23
N ASN A 5 -16.67 0.86 -5.96
CA ASN A 5 -16.00 2.04 -5.45
C ASN A 5 -16.02 1.98 -3.93
N PHE A 6 -14.86 2.04 -3.30
CA PHE A 6 -14.76 2.07 -1.84
C PHE A 6 -13.52 2.80 -1.39
N GLU A 7 -13.58 3.37 -0.20
CA GLU A 7 -12.47 4.04 0.45
C GLU A 7 -12.16 3.35 1.76
N VAL A 8 -10.89 3.10 1.99
CA VAL A 8 -10.37 2.62 3.27
C VAL A 8 -9.40 3.64 3.81
N GLU A 9 -9.55 3.98 5.08
CA GLU A 9 -8.62 4.86 5.79
C GLU A 9 -8.03 4.12 6.98
N GLY A 10 -6.81 4.47 7.32
CA GLY A 10 -6.12 3.88 8.45
C GLY A 10 -4.95 4.72 8.92
N VAL A 11 -4.32 4.26 10.00
CA VAL A 11 -3.11 4.87 10.52
C VAL A 11 -2.04 3.79 10.53
N THR A 12 -0.92 4.10 9.89
CA THR A 12 0.22 3.21 9.80
C THR A 12 1.44 3.87 10.44
N MET A 13 2.34 3.03 10.95
CA MET A 13 3.66 3.44 11.43
C MET A 13 4.70 2.73 10.58
N PHE A 14 5.75 3.44 10.21
CA PHE A 14 6.86 2.88 9.44
C PHE A 14 8.04 2.64 10.37
N GLY A 15 8.71 1.50 10.23
CA GLY A 15 9.88 1.19 11.05
C GLY A 15 11.05 2.15 10.91
N SER A 16 11.12 2.86 9.78
CA SER A 16 12.08 3.94 9.56
C SER A 16 11.81 5.17 10.43
N ARG A 17 10.57 5.33 10.93
CA ARG A 17 10.11 6.46 11.75
C ARG A 17 9.10 5.97 12.78
N PRO A 18 9.54 5.24 13.82
CA PRO A 18 8.66 4.63 14.81
C PRO A 18 7.86 5.66 15.63
N ASP A 19 8.36 6.90 15.72
CA ASP A 19 7.71 8.00 16.44
C ASP A 19 6.67 8.75 15.57
N ASP A 20 6.69 8.55 14.25
CA ASP A 20 5.77 9.23 13.33
C ASP A 20 4.57 8.32 13.01
N SER A 21 3.38 8.82 13.29
CA SER A 21 2.13 8.21 12.81
C SER A 21 1.76 8.78 11.45
N PHE A 22 1.54 7.91 10.47
CA PHE A 22 1.10 8.31 9.15
C PHE A 22 -0.35 7.91 8.95
N ARG A 23 -1.20 8.84 8.53
CA ARG A 23 -2.56 8.53 8.12
C ARG A 23 -2.54 8.16 6.64
N TYR A 24 -3.16 7.06 6.28
CA TYR A 24 -3.30 6.67 4.89
C TYR A 24 -4.77 6.55 4.52
N GLN A 25 -5.06 6.78 3.25
CA GLN A 25 -6.38 6.58 2.66
C GLN A 25 -6.19 5.96 1.28
N ILE A 26 -6.84 4.84 1.04
CA ILE A 26 -6.82 4.15 -0.25
C ILE A 26 -8.24 4.23 -0.82
N SER A 27 -8.38 4.88 -1.96
CA SER A 27 -9.63 5.02 -2.69
C SER A 27 -9.60 4.14 -3.92
N LEU A 28 -10.61 3.28 -4.10
CA LEU A 28 -10.85 2.57 -5.34
C LEU A 28 -12.00 3.26 -6.07
N GLN A 29 -11.75 3.75 -7.28
CA GLN A 29 -12.77 4.34 -8.14
C GLN A 29 -12.55 3.89 -9.59
N ASP A 30 -13.57 3.35 -10.24
CA ASP A 30 -13.51 2.89 -11.64
C ASP A 30 -12.32 1.96 -11.92
N GLU A 31 -12.08 0.99 -11.02
CA GLU A 31 -10.92 0.08 -11.04
C GLU A 31 -9.54 0.75 -10.93
N LYS A 32 -9.51 2.03 -10.53
CA LYS A 32 -8.29 2.79 -10.28
C LYS A 32 -8.09 2.99 -8.79
N VAL A 33 -6.88 2.70 -8.34
CA VAL A 33 -6.48 2.83 -6.94
C VAL A 33 -5.79 4.17 -6.76
N ASN A 34 -6.24 4.96 -5.81
CA ASN A 34 -5.56 6.15 -5.34
C ASN A 34 -5.09 5.92 -3.91
N ILE A 35 -3.81 6.18 -3.64
CA ILE A 35 -3.23 6.08 -2.31
C ILE A 35 -2.85 7.48 -1.88
N TRP A 36 -3.46 7.93 -0.80
CA TRP A 36 -3.14 9.16 -0.10
C TRP A 36 -2.45 8.82 1.23
N LEU A 37 -1.41 9.57 1.55
CA LEU A 37 -0.62 9.40 2.76
C LEU A 37 -0.34 10.78 3.36
N GLU A 38 -0.58 10.93 4.65
CA GLU A 38 -0.26 12.12 5.44
C GLU A 38 0.66 11.75 6.59
N ASP A 39 1.76 12.48 6.71
CA ASP A 39 2.60 12.48 7.91
C ASP A 39 1.94 13.38 8.96
N ARG A 40 1.50 12.83 10.09
CA ARG A 40 0.86 13.61 11.15
C ARG A 40 1.84 14.52 11.89
N SER A 41 3.13 14.18 11.89
CA SER A 41 4.20 14.94 12.54
C SER A 41 4.58 16.16 11.70
N SER A 42 4.88 15.95 10.41
CA SER A 42 5.30 17.05 9.51
C SER A 42 4.15 17.71 8.75
N LYS A 43 2.92 17.19 8.85
CA LYS A 43 1.72 17.63 8.12
C LYS A 43 1.88 17.60 6.60
N LYS A 44 2.86 16.86 6.10
CA LYS A 44 3.07 16.66 4.67
C LYS A 44 2.10 15.61 4.16
N GLN A 45 1.57 15.84 2.97
CA GLN A 45 0.60 14.97 2.33
C GLN A 45 1.12 14.58 0.95
N TRP A 46 0.94 13.32 0.59
CA TRP A 46 1.32 12.76 -0.70
C TRP A 46 0.16 11.94 -1.24
N GLN A 47 -0.04 12.01 -2.54
CA GLN A 47 -1.07 11.25 -3.24
C GLN A 47 -0.47 10.65 -4.49
N SER A 48 -0.77 9.38 -4.76
CA SER A 48 -0.38 8.74 -6.02
C SER A 48 -1.21 9.22 -7.20
N GLY A 49 -2.44 9.69 -6.94
CA GLY A 49 -3.47 9.84 -7.97
C GLY A 49 -4.10 8.48 -8.32
N PHE A 50 -5.06 8.49 -9.24
CA PHE A 50 -5.76 7.30 -9.71
C PHE A 50 -4.86 6.44 -10.60
N LEU A 51 -4.22 5.45 -10.00
CA LEU A 51 -3.40 4.43 -10.65
C LEU A 51 -4.29 3.34 -11.23
N LYS A 52 -4.12 3.00 -12.50
CA LYS A 52 -4.79 1.84 -13.09
C LYS A 52 -4.05 0.57 -12.68
N LYS A 53 -4.70 -0.58 -12.85
CA LYS A 53 -4.09 -1.89 -12.58
C LYS A 53 -2.69 -2.03 -13.20
N GLU A 54 -2.50 -1.56 -14.43
CA GLU A 54 -1.21 -1.57 -15.14
C GLU A 54 -0.11 -0.70 -14.50
N ASP A 55 -0.46 0.33 -13.72
CA ASP A 55 0.50 1.22 -13.06
C ASP A 55 1.06 0.64 -11.77
N TYR A 56 0.29 -0.20 -11.06
CA TYR A 56 0.69 -0.81 -9.77
C TYR A 56 0.83 -2.34 -9.82
N VAL A 57 0.37 -2.99 -10.89
CA VAL A 57 0.51 -4.43 -11.13
C VAL A 57 1.37 -4.66 -12.37
N THR A 58 2.51 -5.28 -12.19
CA THR A 58 3.36 -5.76 -13.29
C THR A 58 2.93 -7.16 -13.71
N ALA A 59 3.34 -7.60 -14.91
CA ALA A 59 3.06 -8.97 -15.39
C ALA A 59 3.61 -10.08 -14.46
N ALA A 60 4.57 -9.76 -13.58
CA ALA A 60 5.07 -10.67 -12.55
C ALA A 60 4.14 -10.79 -11.32
N ASN A 61 3.27 -9.80 -11.11
CA ASN A 61 2.40 -9.64 -9.93
C ASN A 61 0.90 -9.68 -10.30
N VAL A 62 0.58 -9.95 -11.57
CA VAL A 62 -0.80 -10.06 -12.04
C VAL A 62 -1.39 -11.39 -11.59
N PHE A 63 -2.37 -11.29 -10.69
CA PHE A 63 -3.21 -12.44 -10.36
C PHE A 63 -4.33 -12.50 -11.39
N VAL A 64 -4.47 -13.67 -12.01
CA VAL A 64 -5.41 -13.93 -13.11
C VAL A 64 -6.85 -13.60 -12.72
N ASP A 65 -7.20 -13.77 -11.43
CA ASP A 65 -8.53 -13.49 -10.89
C ASP A 65 -8.60 -12.33 -9.87
N ALA A 66 -7.50 -11.64 -9.58
CA ALA A 66 -7.56 -10.54 -8.60
C ALA A 66 -8.14 -9.27 -9.21
N THR A 67 -9.16 -8.75 -8.55
CA THR A 67 -9.76 -7.45 -8.82
C THR A 67 -8.95 -6.35 -8.14
N ALA A 68 -9.15 -5.09 -8.58
CA ALA A 68 -8.53 -3.96 -7.91
C ALA A 68 -8.89 -3.88 -6.41
N ALA A 69 -10.06 -4.39 -6.02
CA ALA A 69 -10.49 -4.49 -4.63
C ALA A 69 -9.63 -5.45 -3.79
N ASP A 70 -9.23 -6.59 -4.38
CA ASP A 70 -8.34 -7.54 -3.73
C ASP A 70 -6.97 -6.91 -3.47
N TYR A 71 -6.44 -6.16 -4.45
CA TYR A 71 -5.19 -5.41 -4.27
C TYR A 71 -5.30 -4.34 -3.19
N VAL A 72 -6.41 -3.58 -3.13
CA VAL A 72 -6.62 -2.58 -2.07
C VAL A 72 -6.66 -3.24 -0.69
N SER A 73 -7.33 -4.38 -0.57
CA SER A 73 -7.35 -5.15 0.69
C SER A 73 -5.93 -5.60 1.09
N CYS A 74 -5.11 -5.98 0.11
CA CYS A 74 -3.71 -6.34 0.34
C CYS A 74 -2.84 -5.15 0.77
N PHE A 75 -3.04 -3.97 0.15
CA PHE A 75 -2.38 -2.73 0.56
C PHE A 75 -2.77 -2.35 1.98
N GLN A 76 -4.07 -2.39 2.30
CA GLN A 76 -4.57 -2.11 3.64
C GLN A 76 -3.97 -3.07 4.66
N GLN A 77 -3.98 -4.39 4.41
CA GLN A 77 -3.37 -5.38 5.30
C GLN A 77 -1.88 -5.11 5.52
N SER A 78 -1.16 -4.71 4.48
CA SER A 78 0.27 -4.39 4.58
C SER A 78 0.51 -3.12 5.39
N LEU A 79 -0.40 -2.14 5.36
CA LEU A 79 -0.34 -0.91 6.14
C LEU A 79 -0.82 -1.08 7.59
N ASP A 80 -1.77 -1.99 7.83
CA ASP A 80 -2.32 -2.29 9.16
C ASP A 80 -1.50 -3.34 9.93
N CYS A 81 -0.64 -4.12 9.28
CA CYS A 81 0.13 -5.15 9.96
C CYS A 81 1.00 -4.56 11.09
N SER A 82 0.85 -5.08 12.32
CA SER A 82 1.67 -4.65 13.47
C SER A 82 3.14 -5.01 13.21
N MET A 83 4.07 -4.10 13.55
CA MET A 83 5.52 -4.35 13.49
C MET A 83 6.02 -5.42 14.48
N ASP A 84 5.15 -6.29 15.00
CA ASP A 84 5.52 -7.33 15.94
C ASP A 84 6.10 -8.56 15.22
N LYS A 85 7.43 -8.51 15.18
CA LYS A 85 8.39 -9.62 15.16
C LYS A 85 8.43 -10.44 13.89
N THR A 86 9.66 -10.43 13.35
CA THR A 86 10.21 -11.32 12.31
C THR A 86 9.90 -10.83 10.90
N GLU A 87 10.97 -10.36 10.24
CA GLU A 87 11.06 -10.00 8.82
C GLU A 87 10.83 -8.51 8.51
N GLU A 88 11.96 -7.81 8.48
CA GLU A 88 12.27 -6.60 7.69
C GLU A 88 11.05 -5.98 6.95
N SER A 89 10.31 -5.16 7.69
CA SER A 89 9.36 -4.13 7.24
C SER A 89 8.61 -4.43 5.93
N GLN A 90 7.41 -5.02 6.04
CA GLN A 90 6.41 -5.16 4.96
C GLN A 90 5.99 -3.83 4.29
N ARG A 91 6.49 -2.71 4.78
CA ARG A 91 6.28 -1.38 4.23
C ARG A 91 7.48 -0.52 4.59
N LYS A 92 8.05 0.17 3.62
CA LYS A 92 9.18 1.06 3.76
C LYS A 92 8.85 2.40 3.14
N LEU A 93 9.09 3.47 3.88
CA LEU A 93 8.91 4.82 3.40
C LEU A 93 10.27 5.45 3.18
N SER A 94 10.62 5.68 1.91
CA SER A 94 11.88 6.29 1.49
C SER A 94 11.63 7.72 1.04
N THR A 95 12.40 8.68 1.56
CA THR A 95 12.33 10.07 1.08
C THR A 95 13.26 10.24 -0.11
N LEU A 96 12.71 10.59 -1.27
CA LEU A 96 13.45 10.88 -2.49
C LEU A 96 13.91 12.34 -2.52
N LYS A 97 14.97 12.62 -3.28
CA LYS A 97 15.44 14.00 -3.53
C LYS A 97 14.31 14.83 -4.16
N GLY A 98 14.11 16.05 -3.64
CA GLY A 98 13.06 16.96 -4.10
C GLY A 98 11.72 16.85 -3.34
N GLY A 99 11.69 16.24 -2.16
CA GLY A 99 10.49 16.21 -1.31
C GLY A 99 9.44 15.18 -1.72
N LYS A 100 9.76 14.35 -2.72
CA LYS A 100 8.96 13.19 -3.11
C LYS A 100 9.13 12.08 -2.08
N LEU A 101 8.08 11.31 -1.84
CA LEU A 101 8.16 10.07 -1.09
C LEU A 101 8.01 8.89 -2.05
N GLN A 102 8.73 7.83 -1.72
CA GLN A 102 8.55 6.51 -2.28
C GLN A 102 8.04 5.61 -1.16
N LEU A 103 6.82 5.10 -1.36
CA LEU A 103 6.21 4.11 -0.50
C LEU A 103 6.41 2.75 -1.16
N ASP A 104 7.36 2.00 -0.63
CA ASP A 104 7.62 0.61 -1.01
C ASP A 104 6.77 -0.28 -0.09
N MET A 105 5.87 -1.08 -0.65
CA MET A 105 5.10 -2.06 0.12
C MET A 105 5.66 -3.44 -0.15
N SER A 106 5.45 -4.40 0.73
CA SER A 106 5.93 -5.77 0.57
C SER A 106 4.83 -6.66 1.08
N ILE A 107 3.94 -7.01 0.14
CA ILE A 107 2.77 -7.83 0.41
C ILE A 107 3.21 -9.29 0.39
N LYS A 108 3.40 -9.89 1.58
CA LYS A 108 3.55 -11.35 1.71
C LYS A 108 2.18 -11.99 1.54
N LEU A 109 1.81 -12.30 0.31
CA LEU A 109 0.59 -13.04 0.01
C LEU A 109 0.79 -14.50 0.39
N ARG A 110 0.18 -14.91 1.50
CA ARG A 110 0.02 -16.34 1.83
C ARG A 110 -1.10 -16.89 0.94
N LEU A 111 -0.79 -17.19 -0.31
CA LEU A 111 -1.60 -18.16 -1.06
C LEU A 111 -1.55 -19.46 -0.26
N LEU A 112 -2.70 -20.01 0.09
CA LEU A 112 -2.81 -21.36 0.63
C LEU A 112 -1.88 -22.28 -0.19
N GLN A 113 -0.82 -22.75 0.48
CA GLN A 113 0.28 -23.64 0.02
C GLN A 113 1.52 -23.08 -0.70
N SER A 114 1.75 -21.77 -0.84
CA SER A 114 3.10 -21.29 -1.15
C SER A 114 3.30 -19.82 -0.80
N ALA A 115 4.15 -19.54 0.18
CA ALA A 115 4.62 -18.19 0.44
C ALA A 115 5.57 -17.76 -0.70
N ARG A 116 5.29 -16.64 -1.37
CA ARG A 116 6.28 -15.92 -2.17
C ARG A 116 6.47 -14.54 -1.57
N ASP A 117 7.73 -14.21 -1.29
CA ASP A 117 8.15 -12.87 -0.91
C ASP A 117 8.19 -11.98 -2.16
N VAL A 118 7.29 -10.99 -2.21
CA VAL A 118 7.28 -9.95 -3.24
C VAL A 118 7.70 -8.65 -2.58
N LYS A 119 8.86 -8.14 -2.98
CA LYS A 119 9.33 -6.80 -2.64
C LYS A 119 8.80 -5.84 -3.71
N TYR A 120 8.03 -4.83 -3.30
CA TYR A 120 7.56 -3.75 -4.17
C TYR A 120 8.47 -2.54 -3.98
#